data_AF-A0A099ZIY2-F1
#
_entry.id   AF-A0A099ZIY2-F1
#
_cell.length_a   1.000
_cell.length_b   1.000
_cell.length_c   1.000
_cell.angle_alpha   90.00
_cell.angle_beta   90.00
_cell.angle_gamma   90.00
#
_symmetry.space_group_name_H-M   'P 1'
#
loop_
_entity.id
_entity.type
_entity.pdbx_description
1 polymer ?
#
loop_
_entity_poly.entity_id
_entity_poly.type
_entity_poly.pdbx_seq_one_letter_code
_entity_poly.pdbx_strand_id
1 'polypeptide(L)'
;QKTHLKNLCLQYQLYLLLNSHILGLLKNEKGLTIFFLCTYLPKTAAGHCKWAEVLKDLEQIKTSEDIDVSLYTANADEDTECQELVMRCFFLEMKVILHECYITNCSKTQDVFNILKNGNASFENKQVNSTTSKKCKECEEYEEKNFTEFIQNFVKVIQRDCK
;
A
#
# COMPACT_ATOMS: atom_id res chain seq x y z
N GLN A 1 35.82 -9.53 27.94
CA GLN A 1 36.47 -9.31 26.63
C GLN A 1 36.72 -10.60 25.82
N LYS A 2 37.23 -11.71 26.41
CA LYS A 2 37.44 -13.00 25.70
C LYS A 2 36.18 -13.67 25.11
N THR A 3 35.01 -13.51 25.74
CA THR A 3 33.74 -14.12 25.29
C THR A 3 33.16 -13.46 24.04
N HIS A 4 33.31 -12.14 23.92
CA HIS A 4 32.83 -11.36 22.76
C HIS A 4 33.64 -11.68 21.49
N LEU A 5 34.95 -11.90 21.64
CA LEU A 5 35.84 -12.30 20.54
C LEU A 5 35.52 -13.71 20.03
N LYS A 6 35.17 -14.64 20.93
CA LYS A 6 34.72 -16.00 20.58
C LYS A 6 33.41 -15.99 19.80
N ASN A 7 32.47 -15.11 20.16
CA ASN A 7 31.18 -15.02 19.49
C ASN A 7 31.29 -14.42 18.08
N LEU A 8 32.14 -13.40 17.90
CA LEU A 8 32.43 -12.81 16.59
C LEU A 8 33.13 -13.82 15.65
N CYS A 9 34.06 -14.61 16.20
CA CYS A 9 34.76 -15.66 15.45
C CYS A 9 33.81 -16.80 15.06
N LEU A 10 32.88 -17.19 15.95
CA LEU A 10 31.85 -18.20 15.66
C LEU A 10 30.91 -17.72 14.55
N GLN A 11 30.44 -16.47 14.60
CA GLN A 11 29.59 -15.87 13.57
C GLN A 11 30.30 -15.80 12.21
N TYR A 12 31.58 -15.45 12.20
CA TYR A 12 32.39 -15.43 10.97
C TYR A 12 32.60 -16.83 10.38
N GLN A 13 32.84 -17.84 11.23
CA GLN A 13 32.95 -19.23 10.76
C GLN A 13 31.62 -19.79 10.26
N LEU A 14 30.51 -19.49 10.93
CA LEU A 14 29.16 -19.82 10.46
C LEU A 14 28.86 -19.15 9.10
N TYR A 15 29.22 -17.88 8.93
CA TYR A 15 29.08 -17.15 7.66
C TYR A 15 29.91 -17.78 6.52
N LEU A 16 31.17 -18.15 6.79
CA LEU A 16 32.02 -18.82 5.81
C LEU A 16 31.50 -20.21 5.44
N LEU A 17 31.03 -20.98 6.41
CA LEU A 17 30.40 -22.29 6.18
C LEU A 17 29.16 -22.12 5.30
N LEU A 18 28.26 -21.21 5.67
CA LEU A 18 27.03 -20.93 4.92
C LEU A 18 27.34 -20.53 3.47
N ASN A 19 28.32 -19.65 3.25
CA ASN A 19 28.76 -19.26 1.92
C ASN A 19 29.39 -20.41 1.12
N SER A 20 30.18 -21.28 1.77
CA SER A 20 30.77 -22.45 1.12
C SER A 20 29.70 -23.45 0.66
N HIS A 21 28.65 -23.64 1.46
CA HIS A 21 27.52 -24.51 1.13
C HIS A 21 26.67 -23.92 0.00
N ILE A 22 26.43 -22.61 0.01
CA ILE A 22 25.73 -21.91 -1.09
C ILE A 22 26.53 -22.01 -2.39
N LEU A 23 27.84 -21.76 -2.34
CA LEU A 23 28.72 -21.91 -3.51
C LEU A 23 28.78 -23.36 -4.00
N GLY A 24 28.77 -24.34 -3.08
CA GLY A 24 28.68 -25.76 -3.42
C GLY A 24 27.36 -26.12 -4.12
N LEU A 25 26.25 -25.55 -3.67
CA LEU A 25 24.94 -25.66 -4.31
C LEU A 25 24.94 -25.04 -5.71
N LEU A 26 25.53 -23.86 -5.88
CA LEU A 26 25.62 -23.17 -7.19
C LEU A 26 26.56 -23.87 -8.19
N LYS A 27 27.50 -24.70 -7.72
CA LYS A 27 28.43 -25.45 -8.59
C LYS A 27 27.83 -26.75 -9.17
N ASN A 28 26.67 -27.18 -8.68
CA ASN A 28 26.01 -28.39 -9.17
C ASN A 28 24.88 -28.00 -10.11
N GLU A 29 24.79 -28.60 -11.30
CA GLU A 29 23.70 -28.34 -12.26
C GLU A 29 22.30 -28.47 -11.61
N LYS A 30 22.11 -29.47 -10.73
CA LYS A 30 20.86 -29.64 -10.00
C LYS A 30 20.64 -28.54 -8.96
N GLY A 31 21.69 -28.09 -8.28
CA GLY A 31 21.62 -27.02 -7.28
C GLY A 31 21.42 -25.64 -7.90
N LEU A 32 22.04 -25.38 -9.06
CA LEU A 32 21.80 -24.21 -9.90
C LEU A 32 20.33 -24.19 -10.37
N THR A 33 19.83 -25.34 -10.84
CA THR A 33 18.42 -25.50 -11.26
C THR A 33 17.46 -25.22 -10.09
N ILE A 34 17.74 -25.74 -8.89
CA ILE A 34 16.94 -25.48 -7.68
C ILE A 34 17.00 -23.99 -7.29
N PHE A 35 18.18 -23.37 -7.32
CA PHE A 35 18.34 -21.95 -7.02
C PHE A 35 17.55 -21.07 -7.99
N PHE A 36 17.66 -21.35 -9.29
CA PHE A 36 16.86 -20.70 -10.31
C PHE A 36 15.37 -20.96 -10.10
N LEU A 37 14.94 -22.20 -9.85
CA LEU A 37 13.55 -22.52 -9.51
C LEU A 37 13.06 -21.76 -8.26
N CYS A 38 13.90 -21.52 -7.26
CA CYS A 38 13.54 -20.72 -6.09
C CYS A 38 13.45 -19.21 -6.39
N THR A 39 14.28 -18.68 -7.29
CA THR A 39 14.18 -17.28 -7.74
C THR A 39 13.05 -17.05 -8.74
N TYR A 40 12.70 -18.09 -9.50
CA TYR A 40 11.62 -18.11 -10.48
C TYR A 40 10.34 -18.74 -9.94
N LEU A 41 10.28 -19.09 -8.65
CA LEU A 41 9.01 -19.28 -7.97
C LEU A 41 8.27 -17.97 -8.24
N PRO A 42 7.20 -17.97 -9.05
CA PRO A 42 6.34 -16.81 -9.10
C PRO A 42 6.00 -16.57 -7.63
N LYS A 43 6.22 -15.34 -7.13
CA LYS A 43 5.59 -14.94 -5.88
C LYS A 43 4.14 -15.33 -6.07
N THR A 44 3.72 -16.44 -5.47
CA THR A 44 2.39 -16.96 -5.64
C THR A 44 1.52 -15.84 -5.11
N ALA A 45 0.75 -15.22 -6.00
CA ALA A 45 -0.22 -14.18 -5.67
C ALA A 45 -1.30 -14.85 -4.81
N ALA A 46 -0.97 -15.13 -3.56
CA ALA A 46 -1.92 -15.52 -2.55
C ALA A 46 -2.76 -14.28 -2.28
N GLY A 47 -3.88 -14.13 -3.00
CA GLY A 47 -4.97 -13.17 -2.73
C GLY A 47 -4.55 -11.82 -2.14
N HIS A 48 -3.46 -11.22 -2.63
CA HIS A 48 -2.91 -10.03 -2.02
C HIS A 48 -3.73 -8.84 -2.52
N CYS A 49 -4.52 -8.27 -1.62
CA CYS A 49 -5.19 -6.99 -1.79
C CYS A 49 -4.22 -5.98 -2.44
N LYS A 50 -4.51 -5.53 -3.66
CA LYS A 50 -3.65 -4.57 -4.38
C LYS A 50 -3.44 -3.27 -3.60
N TRP A 51 -4.39 -2.94 -2.73
CA TRP A 51 -4.39 -1.76 -1.87
C TRP A 51 -3.75 -1.99 -0.49
N ALA A 52 -3.05 -3.11 -0.26
CA ALA A 52 -2.52 -3.45 1.06
C ALA A 52 -1.58 -2.36 1.64
N GLU A 53 -0.70 -1.77 0.82
CA GLU A 53 0.17 -0.68 1.26
C GLU A 53 -0.65 0.59 1.57
N VAL A 54 -1.68 0.90 0.77
CA VAL A 54 -2.58 2.04 1.03
C VAL A 54 -3.32 1.86 2.36
N LEU A 55 -3.84 0.66 2.65
CA LEU A 55 -4.48 0.37 3.94
C LEU A 55 -3.54 0.61 5.12
N LYS A 56 -2.30 0.15 4.99
CA LYS A 56 -1.27 0.32 6.03
C LYS A 56 -0.98 1.80 6.27
N ASP A 57 -0.85 2.60 5.22
CA ASP A 57 -0.59 4.03 5.34
C ASP A 57 -1.81 4.79 5.90
N LEU A 58 -3.03 4.41 5.51
CA LEU A 58 -4.27 4.98 6.07
C LEU A 58 -4.38 4.76 7.58
N GLU A 59 -4.03 3.56 8.06
CA GLU A 59 -4.00 3.25 9.49
C GLU A 59 -2.97 4.09 10.27
N GLN A 60 -1.88 4.52 9.62
CA GLN A 60 -0.86 5.37 10.24
C GLN A 60 -1.28 6.82 10.40
N ILE A 61 -2.19 7.30 9.56
CA ILE A 61 -2.65 8.70 9.57
C ILE A 61 -4.00 8.88 10.27
N LYS A 62 -4.74 7.81 10.58
CA LYS A 62 -6.10 7.87 11.14
C LYS A 62 -6.25 8.69 12.44
N THR A 63 -5.17 8.89 13.18
CA THR A 63 -5.14 9.64 14.44
C THR A 63 -4.49 11.02 14.31
N SER A 64 -4.33 11.55 13.09
CA SER A 64 -3.83 12.91 12.89
C SER A 64 -4.84 13.91 13.44
N GLU A 65 -4.39 14.79 14.34
CA GLU A 65 -5.19 15.89 14.91
C GLU A 65 -4.91 17.22 14.21
N ASP A 66 -3.84 17.29 13.42
CA ASP A 66 -3.35 18.46 12.69
C ASP A 66 -3.88 18.55 11.24
N ILE A 67 -4.83 17.69 10.88
CA ILE A 67 -5.51 17.67 9.58
C ILE A 67 -6.98 18.04 9.80
N ASP A 68 -7.30 19.32 9.63
CA ASP A 68 -8.66 19.86 9.78
C ASP A 68 -9.24 20.22 8.40
N VAL A 69 -9.87 19.23 7.75
CA VAL A 69 -10.48 19.38 6.42
C VAL A 69 -11.84 18.69 6.36
N SER A 70 -12.69 19.23 5.49
CA SER A 70 -13.99 18.67 5.10
C SER A 70 -13.85 18.09 3.69
N LEU A 71 -14.18 16.80 3.51
CA LEU A 71 -13.86 16.04 2.29
C LEU A 71 -15.07 15.25 1.79
N TYR A 72 -15.27 15.24 0.47
CA TYR A 72 -16.34 14.45 -0.14
C TYR A 72 -16.14 12.95 0.14
N THR A 73 -17.07 12.36 0.89
CA THR A 73 -16.90 11.01 1.42
C THR A 73 -18.00 10.08 0.94
N ALA A 74 -17.67 9.21 -0.02
CA ALA A 74 -18.58 8.18 -0.49
C ALA A 74 -18.90 7.15 0.60
N ASN A 75 -20.11 6.58 0.54
CA ASN A 75 -20.50 5.52 1.45
C ASN A 75 -19.87 4.18 1.03
N ALA A 76 -19.57 3.32 2.01
CA ALA A 76 -18.94 2.03 1.73
C ALA A 76 -19.87 1.00 1.06
N ASP A 77 -21.17 1.27 1.03
CA ASP A 77 -22.24 0.44 0.46
C ASP A 77 -22.68 0.88 -0.96
N GLU A 78 -21.95 1.81 -1.60
CA GLU A 78 -22.17 2.17 -3.00
C GLU A 78 -22.14 0.96 -3.94
N ASP A 79 -22.78 1.08 -5.11
CA ASP A 79 -22.86 -0.03 -6.07
C ASP A 79 -21.45 -0.47 -6.51
N THR A 80 -21.23 -1.79 -6.61
CA THR A 80 -19.96 -2.35 -7.10
C THR A 80 -19.59 -1.85 -8.49
N GLU A 81 -20.58 -1.49 -9.33
CA GLU A 81 -20.35 -0.86 -10.64
C GLU A 81 -19.63 0.50 -10.51
N CYS A 82 -19.85 1.21 -9.41
CA CYS A 82 -19.28 2.53 -9.14
C CYS A 82 -17.96 2.48 -8.35
N GLN A 83 -17.48 1.29 -7.97
CA GLN A 83 -16.35 1.11 -7.05
C GLN A 83 -15.06 1.79 -7.54
N GLU A 84 -14.75 1.72 -8.84
CA GLU A 84 -13.56 2.40 -9.38
C GLU A 84 -13.68 3.92 -9.29
N LEU A 85 -14.86 4.48 -9.56
CA LEU A 85 -15.12 5.91 -9.45
C LEU A 85 -15.04 6.37 -7.99
N VAL A 86 -15.65 5.62 -7.08
CA VAL A 86 -15.58 5.84 -5.63
C VAL A 86 -14.12 5.88 -5.17
N MET A 87 -13.31 4.88 -5.55
CA MET A 87 -11.88 4.86 -5.23
C MET A 87 -11.16 6.10 -5.77
N ARG A 88 -11.46 6.52 -7.00
CA ARG A 88 -10.88 7.74 -7.57
C ARG A 88 -11.27 9.01 -6.81
N CYS A 89 -12.52 9.12 -6.35
CA CYS A 89 -12.95 10.24 -5.51
C CYS A 89 -12.12 10.31 -4.23
N PHE A 90 -11.95 9.20 -3.50
CA PHE A 90 -11.08 9.17 -2.31
C PHE A 90 -9.64 9.62 -2.61
N PHE A 91 -9.07 9.23 -3.75
CA PHE A 91 -7.73 9.68 -4.14
C PHE A 91 -7.68 11.15 -4.59
N LEU A 92 -8.76 11.71 -5.11
CA LEU A 92 -8.86 13.14 -5.40
C LEU A 92 -8.91 13.95 -4.10
N GLU A 93 -9.76 13.55 -3.16
CA GLU A 93 -9.84 14.17 -1.83
C GLU A 93 -8.54 14.02 -1.03
N MET A 94 -7.82 12.90 -1.18
CA MET A 94 -6.49 12.74 -0.58
C MET A 94 -5.45 13.74 -1.10
N LYS A 95 -5.61 14.26 -2.33
CA LYS A 95 -4.77 15.37 -2.82
C LYS A 95 -5.10 16.69 -2.13
N VAL A 96 -6.35 16.91 -1.73
CA VAL A 96 -6.75 18.06 -0.92
C VAL A 96 -6.05 18.01 0.44
N ILE A 97 -6.07 16.85 1.10
CA ILE A 97 -5.31 16.64 2.36
C ILE A 97 -3.81 16.96 2.15
N LEU A 98 -3.19 16.43 1.09
CA LEU A 98 -1.78 16.68 0.83
C LEU A 98 -1.50 18.18 0.62
N HIS A 99 -2.37 18.87 -0.11
CA HIS A 99 -2.22 20.31 -0.36
C HIS A 99 -2.33 21.11 0.94
N GLU A 100 -3.34 20.82 1.76
CA GLU A 100 -3.50 21.45 3.06
C GLU A 100 -2.27 21.23 3.93
N CYS A 101 -1.74 20.00 3.96
CA CYS A 101 -0.58 19.69 4.76
C CYS A 101 0.71 20.38 4.33
N TYR A 102 0.86 20.76 3.07
CA TYR A 102 1.96 21.61 2.65
C TYR A 102 1.82 23.05 3.16
N ILE A 103 0.60 23.54 3.37
CA ILE A 103 0.32 24.89 3.88
C ILE A 103 0.47 24.92 5.40
N THR A 104 -0.16 23.97 6.09
CA THR A 104 -0.23 23.92 7.56
C THR A 104 0.95 23.18 8.19
N ASN A 105 1.79 22.53 7.38
CA ASN A 105 2.94 21.74 7.81
C ASN A 105 2.53 20.58 8.75
N CYS A 106 1.59 19.74 8.30
CA CYS A 106 1.15 18.56 9.04
C CYS A 106 2.32 17.60 9.32
N SER A 107 2.28 16.96 10.49
CA SER A 107 3.17 15.88 10.93
C SER A 107 3.13 14.64 10.02
N LYS A 108 2.01 14.39 9.34
CA LYS A 108 1.77 13.20 8.49
C LYS A 108 1.92 13.44 6.99
N THR A 109 2.49 14.57 6.57
CA THR A 109 2.62 14.93 5.15
C THR A 109 3.25 13.83 4.28
N GLN A 110 4.31 13.17 4.78
CA GLN A 110 4.98 12.10 4.03
C GLN A 110 4.12 10.84 3.91
N ASP A 111 3.34 10.51 4.94
CA ASP A 111 2.44 9.35 4.95
C ASP A 111 1.28 9.57 3.96
N VAL A 112 0.71 10.78 3.94
CA VAL A 112 -0.30 11.20 2.93
C VAL A 112 0.26 11.10 1.51
N PHE A 113 1.50 11.56 1.29
CA PHE A 113 2.16 11.42 -0.01
C PHE A 113 2.35 9.95 -0.41
N ASN A 114 2.71 9.08 0.54
CA ASN A 114 2.89 7.65 0.30
C ASN A 114 1.57 6.98 -0.11
N ILE A 115 0.45 7.36 0.51
CA ILE A 115 -0.89 6.88 0.10
C ILE A 115 -1.13 7.17 -1.38
N LEU A 116 -0.95 8.42 -1.81
CA LEU A 116 -1.15 8.81 -3.21
C LEU A 116 -0.22 8.06 -4.16
N LYS A 117 1.05 7.91 -3.77
CA LYS A 117 2.06 7.18 -4.56
C LYS A 117 1.69 5.70 -4.72
N ASN A 118 1.38 5.02 -3.62
CA ASN A 118 1.03 3.60 -3.59
C ASN A 118 -0.31 3.35 -4.29
N GLY A 119 -1.26 4.26 -4.14
CA GLY A 119 -2.56 4.21 -4.81
C GLY A 119 -2.45 4.35 -6.32
N ASN A 120 -1.69 5.33 -6.80
CA ASN A 120 -1.45 5.51 -8.24
C ASN A 120 -0.79 4.28 -8.88
N ALA A 121 0.11 3.61 -8.16
CA ALA A 121 0.71 2.35 -8.61
C ALA A 121 -0.27 1.16 -8.65
N SER A 122 -1.38 1.26 -7.91
CA SER A 122 -2.39 0.20 -7.78
C SER A 122 -3.53 0.32 -8.81
N PHE A 123 -3.68 1.49 -9.44
CA PHE A 123 -4.59 1.65 -10.57
C PHE A 123 -4.01 0.95 -11.81
N GLU A 124 -4.83 0.14 -12.48
CA GLU A 124 -4.44 -0.44 -13.77
C GLU A 124 -4.29 0.68 -14.81
N ASN A 125 -3.34 0.56 -15.74
CA ASN A 125 -3.15 1.48 -16.87
C ASN A 125 -4.33 1.48 -17.88
N LYS A 126 -5.49 0.94 -17.49
CA LYS A 126 -6.69 1.00 -18.31
C LYS A 126 -7.15 2.45 -18.34
N GLN A 127 -7.16 3.00 -19.54
CA GLN A 127 -7.89 4.21 -19.85
C GLN A 127 -9.33 3.95 -19.39
N VAL A 128 -9.76 4.67 -18.35
CA VAL A 128 -11.16 4.61 -17.93
C VAL A 128 -11.94 5.11 -19.11
N ASN A 129 -12.62 4.21 -19.81
CA ASN A 129 -13.69 4.61 -20.68
C ASN A 129 -14.69 5.27 -19.74
N SER A 130 -14.71 6.60 -19.73
CA SER A 130 -15.71 7.41 -19.08
C SER A 130 -17.05 7.21 -19.77
N THR A 131 -17.51 5.97 -19.85
CA THR A 131 -18.91 5.70 -19.58
C THR A 131 -19.08 6.07 -18.11
N THR A 132 -19.22 7.37 -17.84
CA THR A 132 -19.98 7.87 -16.70
C THR A 132 -21.30 7.13 -16.81
N SER A 133 -21.38 5.99 -16.10
CA SER A 133 -22.64 5.33 -15.87
C SER A 133 -23.48 6.44 -15.23
N LYS A 134 -24.54 6.90 -15.91
CA LYS A 134 -25.45 7.96 -15.41
C LYS A 134 -26.03 7.64 -14.02
N LYS A 135 -25.76 6.44 -13.51
CA LYS A 135 -26.16 5.87 -12.24
C LYS A 135 -25.18 6.20 -11.10
N CYS A 136 -23.90 6.42 -11.36
CA CYS A 136 -22.92 6.72 -10.34
C CYS A 136 -22.87 8.23 -10.07
N LYS A 137 -22.76 8.62 -8.80
CA LYS A 137 -22.60 10.00 -8.38
C LYS A 137 -21.22 10.53 -8.76
N GLU A 138 -21.15 11.80 -9.12
CA GLU A 138 -19.90 12.56 -9.14
C GLU A 138 -19.37 12.76 -7.70
N CYS A 139 -18.09 13.09 -7.55
CA CYS A 139 -17.46 13.17 -6.22
C CYS A 139 -18.12 14.25 -5.34
N GLU A 140 -18.43 15.40 -5.93
CA GLU A 140 -19.02 16.57 -5.27
C GLU A 140 -20.49 16.36 -4.85
N GLU A 141 -21.12 15.25 -5.28
CA GLU A 141 -22.47 14.88 -4.83
C GLU A 141 -22.47 14.07 -3.52
N TYR A 142 -21.30 13.64 -3.04
CA TYR A 142 -21.18 12.99 -1.74
C TYR A 142 -21.25 14.02 -0.60
N GLU A 143 -21.64 13.55 0.58
CA GLU A 143 -21.60 14.37 1.78
C GLU A 143 -20.15 14.67 2.16
N GLU A 144 -19.87 15.92 2.52
CA GLU A 144 -18.57 16.26 3.09
C GLU A 144 -18.48 15.80 4.55
N LYS A 145 -17.37 15.15 4.90
CA LYS A 145 -17.11 14.68 6.26
C LYS A 145 -15.73 15.11 6.72
N ASN A 146 -15.55 15.14 8.04
CA ASN A 146 -14.24 15.42 8.61
C ASN A 146 -13.23 14.32 8.24
N PHE A 147 -11.95 14.65 8.41
CA PHE A 147 -10.82 13.75 8.15
C PHE A 147 -10.98 12.35 8.78
N THR A 148 -11.43 12.27 10.04
CA THR A 148 -11.56 10.98 10.74
C THR A 148 -12.59 10.07 10.05
N GLU A 149 -13.76 10.61 9.74
CA GLU A 149 -14.83 9.87 9.04
C GLU A 149 -14.46 9.52 7.60
N PHE A 150 -13.75 10.43 6.92
CA PHE A 150 -13.22 10.18 5.58
C PHE A 150 -12.28 8.97 5.58
N ILE A 151 -11.27 8.93 6.45
CA ILE A 151 -10.33 7.81 6.55
C ILE A 151 -11.04 6.50 6.90
N GLN A 152 -11.97 6.54 7.85
CA GLN A 152 -12.74 5.35 8.24
C GLN A 152 -13.55 4.78 7.07
N ASN A 153 -14.19 5.62 6.27
CA ASN A 153 -14.95 5.16 5.10
C ASN A 153 -14.01 4.67 3.98
N PHE A 154 -12.88 5.34 3.78
CA PHE A 154 -11.90 4.91 2.78
C PHE A 154 -11.37 3.50 3.09
N VAL A 155 -11.04 3.23 4.36
CA VAL A 155 -10.61 1.90 4.80
C VAL A 155 -11.70 0.84 4.52
N LYS A 156 -12.97 1.14 4.82
CA LYS A 156 -14.09 0.20 4.56
C LYS A 156 -14.25 -0.09 3.07
N VAL A 157 -14.14 0.93 2.22
CA VAL A 157 -14.24 0.81 0.76
C VAL A 157 -13.14 -0.08 0.21
N ILE A 158 -11.89 0.13 0.64
CA ILE A 158 -10.77 -0.71 0.23
C ILE A 158 -10.93 -2.15 0.73
N GLN A 159 -11.33 -2.33 1.99
CA GLN A 159 -11.55 -3.67 2.56
C GLN A 159 -12.63 -4.44 1.81
N ARG A 160 -13.64 -3.76 1.23
CA ARG A 160 -14.65 -4.37 0.37
C ARG A 160 -14.09 -4.77 -0.99
N ASP A 161 -13.25 -3.92 -1.61
CA ASP A 161 -12.59 -4.22 -2.91
C ASP A 161 -11.64 -5.42 -2.81
N CYS A 162 -11.10 -5.67 -1.62
CA CYS A 162 -10.13 -6.73 -1.36
C CYS A 162 -10.75 -8.05 -0.86
N LYS A 163 -12.08 -8.17 -0.83
CA LYS A 163 -12.81 -9.42 -0.55
C LYS A 163 -13.14 -10.15 -1.84
#